data_AF-A0A523J375-F1
#
_entry.id   AF-A0A523J375-F1
#
_cell.length_a   1.000
_cell.length_b   1.000
_cell.length_c   1.000
_cell.angle_alpha   90.00
_cell.angle_beta   90.00
_cell.angle_gamma   90.00
#
_symmetry.space_group_name_H-M   'P 1'
#
loop_
_entity.id
_entity.type
_entity.pdbx_description
1 polymer ?
#
loop_
_entity_poly.entity_id
_entity_poly.type
_entity_poly.pdbx_seq_one_letter_code
_entity_poly.pdbx_strand_id
1 'polypeptide(L)'
;RIKWRGRVNRHLVGIELEGETTADPQDKILIDEKEIGFVTSSVYSYKSNKIICMAYLRREFKDPGTGVKVLVDNQKIDGKVFNYNN
;
A
#
# COMPACT_ATOMS: atom_id res chain seq x y z
N ARG A 1 -20.65 8.63 14.01
CA ARG A 1 -20.17 7.85 15.18
C ARG A 1 -20.27 6.36 14.84
N ILE A 2 -19.15 5.68 14.56
CA ILE A 2 -19.16 4.24 14.25
C ILE A 2 -19.40 3.48 15.55
N LYS A 3 -20.56 2.85 15.64
CA LYS A 3 -20.97 1.91 16.69
C LYS A 3 -21.27 0.61 15.95
N TRP A 4 -20.61 -0.50 16.29
CA TRP A 4 -20.97 -1.88 15.86
C TRP A 4 -20.65 -2.33 14.43
N ARG A 5 -19.40 -2.22 13.98
CA ARG A 5 -18.77 -3.21 13.07
C ARG A 5 -17.35 -3.45 13.59
N GLY A 6 -16.89 -4.69 13.67
CA GLY A 6 -15.65 -5.12 14.35
C GLY A 6 -14.49 -4.14 14.14
N ARG A 7 -13.68 -3.91 15.19
CA ARG A 7 -12.60 -2.90 15.26
C ARG A 7 -12.04 -2.61 13.87
N VAL A 8 -12.11 -1.35 13.42
CA VAL A 8 -11.48 -0.90 12.16
C VAL A 8 -10.01 -1.31 12.22
N ASN A 9 -9.68 -2.42 11.55
CA ASN A 9 -8.37 -3.07 11.67
C ASN A 9 -7.44 -2.67 10.53
N ARG A 10 -7.70 -1.53 9.90
CA ARG A 10 -6.91 -1.02 8.78
C ARG A 10 -6.31 0.34 9.12
N HIS A 11 -5.07 0.56 8.71
CA HIS A 11 -4.34 1.81 8.87
C HIS A 11 -4.00 2.34 7.49
N LEU A 12 -4.09 3.67 7.34
CA LEU A 12 -3.59 4.36 6.17
C LEU A 12 -2.06 4.45 6.28
N VAL A 13 -1.34 3.93 5.30
CA VAL A 13 0.12 3.92 5.25
C VAL A 13 0.62 4.40 3.89
N GLY A 14 1.89 4.80 3.83
CA GLY A 14 2.60 5.00 2.57
C GLY A 14 3.29 3.72 2.14
N ILE A 15 3.38 3.49 0.82
CA ILE A 15 4.15 2.40 0.22
C ILE A 15 4.98 2.98 -0.92
N GLU A 16 6.27 2.66 -0.94
CA GLU A 16 7.13 2.89 -2.09
C GLU A 16 7.08 1.65 -2.99
N LEU A 17 6.77 1.84 -4.27
CA LEU A 17 6.83 0.80 -5.29
C LEU A 17 7.98 1.08 -6.25
N GLU A 18 8.64 0.01 -6.68
CA GLU A 18 9.66 0.07 -7.72
C GLU A 18 9.01 0.21 -9.11
N GLY A 19 9.69 0.88 -10.04
CA GLY A 19 9.21 1.09 -11.42
C GLY A 19 8.49 2.43 -11.65
N GLU A 20 7.79 2.52 -12.78
CA GLU A 20 7.23 3.78 -13.30
C GLU A 20 5.70 3.77 -13.47
N THR A 21 5.07 2.59 -13.46
CA THR A 21 3.61 2.45 -13.58
C THR A 21 2.91 2.68 -12.24
N THR A 22 2.16 3.77 -12.14
CA THR A 22 1.33 4.10 -10.98
C THR A 22 0.23 3.05 -10.74
N ALA A 23 -0.05 2.74 -9.48
CA ALA A 23 -1.16 1.87 -9.08
C ALA A 23 -2.49 2.63 -9.05
N ASP A 24 -3.57 1.99 -9.46
CA ASP A 24 -4.90 2.57 -9.46
C ASP A 24 -5.60 2.41 -8.10
N PRO A 25 -6.58 3.28 -7.77
CA PRO A 25 -7.42 3.07 -6.59
C PRO A 25 -8.10 1.71 -6.64
N GLN A 26 -8.08 1.00 -5.50
CA GLN A 26 -8.55 -0.37 -5.30
C GLN A 26 -7.61 -1.48 -5.80
N ASP A 27 -6.45 -1.15 -6.37
CA ASP A 27 -5.42 -2.16 -6.64
C ASP A 27 -5.05 -2.91 -5.36
N LYS A 28 -4.95 -4.24 -5.49
CA LYS A 28 -4.83 -5.15 -4.37
C LYS A 28 -3.40 -5.20 -3.87
N ILE A 29 -3.26 -5.26 -2.55
CA ILE A 29 -1.97 -5.39 -1.89
C ILE A 29 -1.87 -6.79 -1.29
N LEU A 30 -0.77 -7.46 -1.55
CA LEU A 30 -0.55 -8.88 -1.31
C LEU A 30 0.68 -9.11 -0.44
N ILE A 31 0.59 -10.08 0.46
CA ILE A 31 1.72 -10.77 1.12
C ILE A 31 1.43 -12.26 1.02
N ASP A 32 2.40 -13.05 0.59
CA ASP A 32 2.26 -14.51 0.41
C ASP A 32 0.95 -14.88 -0.34
N GLU A 33 0.66 -14.16 -1.42
CA GLU A 33 -0.55 -14.30 -2.25
C GLU A 33 -1.88 -13.94 -1.57
N LYS A 34 -1.86 -13.48 -0.32
CA LYS A 34 -3.06 -13.08 0.43
C LYS A 34 -3.29 -11.59 0.33
N GLU A 35 -4.54 -11.20 0.08
CA GLU A 35 -4.97 -9.80 0.08
C GLU A 35 -5.00 -9.22 1.51
N ILE A 36 -4.14 -8.22 1.73
CA ILE A 36 -3.97 -7.55 3.02
C ILE A 36 -4.49 -6.11 3.04
N GLY A 37 -4.85 -5.57 1.88
CA GLY A 37 -5.23 -4.18 1.73
C GLY A 37 -5.43 -3.76 0.29
N PHE A 38 -5.58 -2.45 0.09
CA PHE A 38 -5.78 -1.85 -1.23
C PHE A 38 -5.18 -0.44 -1.30
N VAL A 39 -4.81 -0.03 -2.51
CA VAL A 39 -4.32 1.31 -2.82
C VAL A 39 -5.47 2.30 -2.87
N THR A 40 -5.28 3.50 -2.32
CA THR A 40 -6.25 4.61 -2.42
C THR A 40 -5.87 5.63 -3.47
N SER A 41 -4.56 5.87 -3.63
CA SER A 41 -4.01 6.85 -4.56
C SER A 41 -2.54 6.55 -4.78
N SER A 42 -2.00 6.89 -5.94
CA SER A 42 -0.56 6.80 -6.20
C SER A 42 -0.06 7.94 -7.09
N VAL A 43 1.24 8.17 -7.06
CA VAL A 43 1.91 9.19 -7.87
C VAL A 43 3.35 8.74 -8.17
N TYR A 44 3.86 9.09 -9.35
CA TYR A 44 5.28 8.96 -9.66
C TYR A 44 6.07 10.13 -9.05
N SER A 45 7.07 9.83 -8.23
CA SER A 45 7.94 10.81 -7.61
C SER A 45 9.28 10.90 -8.36
N TYR A 46 9.47 11.98 -9.11
CA TYR A 46 10.73 12.27 -9.81
C TYR A 46 11.93 12.45 -8.87
N LYS A 47 11.69 12.90 -7.63
CA LYS A 47 12.75 13.11 -6.64
C LYS A 47 13.38 11.79 -6.18
N SER A 48 12.56 10.76 -6.01
CA SER A 48 12.99 9.44 -5.52
C SER A 48 13.08 8.39 -6.62
N ASN A 49 12.70 8.74 -7.86
CA ASN A 49 12.61 7.83 -9.01
C ASN A 49 11.82 6.54 -8.70
N LYS A 50 10.70 6.72 -7.99
CA LYS A 50 9.84 5.66 -7.47
C LYS A 50 8.38 6.09 -7.50
N ILE A 51 7.48 5.14 -7.48
CA ILE A 51 6.06 5.39 -7.25
C ILE A 51 5.83 5.45 -5.74
N ILE A 52 5.11 6.46 -5.29
CA ILE A 52 4.62 6.57 -3.92
C ILE A 52 3.11 6.37 -3.96
N CYS A 53 2.60 5.42 -3.18
CA CYS A 53 1.17 5.22 -3.03
C CYS A 53 0.72 5.26 -1.57
N MET A 54 -0.54 5.62 -1.39
CA MET A 54 -1.25 5.56 -0.12
C MET A 54 -2.16 4.35 -0.14
N ALA A 55 -2.25 3.65 0.99
CA ALA A 55 -2.96 2.38 1.06
C ALA A 55 -3.58 2.11 2.43
N TYR A 56 -4.70 1.40 2.45
CA TYR A 56 -5.24 0.82 3.67
C TYR A 56 -4.77 -0.62 3.85
N LEU A 57 -3.88 -0.85 4.82
CA LEU A 57 -3.39 -2.18 5.19
C LEU A 57 -3.99 -2.67 6.50
N ARG A 58 -4.14 -3.99 6.65
CA ARG A 58 -4.39 -4.61 7.96
C ARG A 58 -3.31 -4.20 8.96
N ARG A 59 -3.71 -3.99 10.23
CA ARG A 59 -2.83 -3.51 11.31
C ARG A 59 -1.54 -4.31 11.48
N GLU A 60 -1.57 -5.61 11.24
CA GLU A 60 -0.42 -6.52 11.37
C GLU A 60 0.68 -6.30 10.33
N PHE A 61 0.41 -5.55 9.25
CA PHE A 61 1.35 -5.28 8.14
C PHE A 61 1.66 -3.79 7.96
N LYS A 62 1.27 -2.94 8.91
CA LYS A 62 1.37 -1.48 8.77
C LYS A 62 2.78 -0.92 9.05
N ASP A 63 3.69 -1.74 9.57
CA ASP A 63 4.94 -1.24 10.14
C ASP A 63 5.98 -0.96 9.02
N PRO A 64 6.78 0.12 9.13
CA PRO A 64 7.76 0.47 8.11
C PRO A 64 8.75 -0.66 7.81
N GLY A 65 9.15 -0.77 6.54
CA GLY A 65 10.03 -1.82 6.04
C GLY A 65 9.31 -3.13 5.70
N THR A 66 8.01 -3.27 6.03
CA THR A 66 7.21 -4.45 5.63
C THR A 66 7.18 -4.55 4.10
N GLY A 67 7.68 -5.67 3.57
CA GLY A 67 7.64 -5.97 2.14
C GLY A 67 6.23 -6.38 1.70
N VAL A 68 5.78 -5.81 0.60
CA VAL A 68 4.45 -6.05 0.02
C VAL A 68 4.53 -6.16 -1.49
N LYS A 69 3.51 -6.74 -2.11
CA LYS A 69 3.33 -6.70 -3.58
C LYS A 69 2.03 -5.99 -3.91
N VAL A 70 2.04 -5.10 -4.91
CA VAL A 70 0.84 -4.43 -5.42
C VAL A 70 0.51 -5.02 -6.79
N LEU A 71 -0.74 -5.42 -6.99
CA LEU A 71 -1.23 -5.91 -8.26
C LEU A 71 -1.66 -4.74 -9.14
N VAL A 72 -0.85 -4.40 -10.14
CA VAL A 72 -1.06 -3.31 -11.11
C VAL A 72 -1.12 -3.94 -12.50
N ASP A 73 -2.22 -3.78 -13.24
CA ASP A 73 -2.39 -4.35 -14.59
C ASP A 73 -2.01 -5.85 -14.71
N ASN A 74 -2.44 -6.66 -13.72
CA ASN A 74 -2.08 -8.08 -13.56
C ASN A 74 -0.58 -8.38 -13.30
N GLN A 75 0.24 -7.36 -13.10
CA GLN A 75 1.64 -7.49 -12.71
C GLN A 75 1.78 -7.25 -11.21
N LYS A 76 2.67 -8.00 -10.57
CA LYS A 76 2.99 -7.82 -9.16
C LYS A 76 4.23 -6.95 -9.06
N ILE A 77 4.06 -5.76 -8.52
CA ILE A 77 5.14 -4.82 -8.28
C ILE A 77 5.55 -4.90 -6.82
N ASP A 78 6.84 -5.10 -6.58
CA ASP A 78 7.38 -5.12 -5.22
C ASP A 78 7.41 -3.72 -4.61
N GLY A 79 7.12 -3.68 -3.31
CA GLY A 79 7.09 -2.45 -2.55
C GLY A 79 7.44 -2.62 -1.08
N LYS A 80 7.64 -1.48 -0.41
CA LYS A 80 7.90 -1.43 1.02
C LYS A 80 7.02 -0.38 1.68
N VAL A 81 6.42 -0.76 2.79
CA VAL A 81 5.69 0.16 3.66
C VAL A 81 6.65 1.16 4.26
N PHE A 82 6.25 2.43 4.28
CA PHE A 82 6.99 3.48 4.97
C PHE A 82 6.02 4.41 5.71
N ASN A 83 6.49 5.00 6.82
CA ASN A 83 5.76 6.04 7.52
C ASN A 83 6.38 7.39 7.18
N TYR A 84 5.54 8.37 6.82
CA TYR A 84 5.92 9.78 6.75
C TYR A 84 5.96 10.36 8.18
N ASN A 85 6.86 9.84 9.02
CA ASN A 85 7.22 10.54 10.25
C ASN A 85 8.46 11.37 9.93
N ASN A 86 8.28 12.69 10.02
CA ASN A 86 9.33 13.69 9.99
C ASN A 86 10.26 13.51 11.20
#